data_AF-A0A2V7CPE2-F1
#
_entry.id   AF-A0A2V7CPE2-F1
#
_cell.length_a   1.000
_cell.length_b   1.000
_cell.length_c   1.000
_cell.angle_alpha   90.00
_cell.angle_beta   90.00
_cell.angle_gamma   90.00
#
_symmetry.space_group_name_H-M   'P 1'
#
loop_
_entity.id
_entity.type
_entity.pdbx_description
1 polymer ?
#
loop_
_entity_poly.entity_id
_entity_poly.type
_entity_poly.pdbx_seq_one_letter_code
_entity_poly.pdbx_strand_id
1 'polypeptide(L)' 'MNSMPGPTPTASSSTIGYHGAVSDFKRRLIEATLHQARGNRTHAARALGLQRTYLLRLIRDLGVAAPPPPPRRRRPAA' A
#
# COMPACT_ATOMS: atom_id res chain seq x y z
N MET A 1 43.92 23.04 -22.94
CA MET A 1 42.69 23.26 -22.14
C MET A 1 41.67 22.19 -22.49
N ASN A 2 41.62 21.06 -21.78
CA ASN A 2 40.52 20.09 -21.88
C ASN A 2 39.83 20.02 -20.51
N SER A 3 38.69 20.69 -20.40
CA SER A 3 37.83 20.65 -19.22
C SER A 3 37.14 19.29 -19.15
N MET A 4 37.47 18.48 -18.14
CA MET A 4 36.68 17.31 -17.80
C MET A 4 35.28 17.77 -17.32
N PRO A 5 34.18 17.20 -17.82
CA PRO A 5 32.91 17.31 -17.13
C PRO A 5 33.02 16.50 -15.84
N GLY A 6 32.89 17.16 -14.69
CA GLY A 6 32.82 16.48 -13.40
C GLY A 6 31.66 15.50 -13.35
N PRO A 7 31.72 14.46 -12.50
CA PRO A 7 30.59 13.57 -12.31
C PRO A 7 29.42 14.39 -11.79
N THR A 8 28.38 14.53 -12.63
CA THR A 8 27.08 14.97 -12.16
C THR A 8 26.65 13.95 -11.08
N PRO A 9 26.34 14.38 -9.84
CA PRO A 9 25.68 13.50 -8.89
C PRO A 9 24.27 13.23 -9.43
N THR A 10 24.15 12.18 -10.23
CA THR A 10 22.88 11.61 -10.66
C THR A 10 22.20 11.00 -9.44
N ALA A 11 20.90 11.29 -9.31
CA ALA A 11 19.98 10.78 -8.29
C ALA A 11 20.19 11.39 -6.89
N SER A 12 19.49 12.51 -6.68
CA SER A 12 18.77 12.73 -5.42
C SER A 12 17.79 11.57 -5.23
N SER A 13 18.30 10.43 -4.78
CA SER A 13 17.49 9.39 -4.17
C SER A 13 16.99 10.02 -2.87
N SER A 14 15.86 10.74 -2.97
CA SER A 14 15.16 11.33 -1.85
C SER A 14 15.14 10.29 -0.75
N THR A 15 15.90 10.54 0.31
CA THR A 15 16.12 9.60 1.41
C THR A 15 14.76 9.30 2.00
N ILE A 16 14.12 8.23 1.53
CA ILE A 16 12.92 7.70 2.15
C ILE A 16 13.44 7.22 3.50
N GLY A 17 13.32 8.08 4.52
CA GLY A 17 13.71 7.72 5.87
C GLY A 17 13.02 6.42 6.27
N TYR A 18 13.54 5.73 7.29
CA TYR A 18 13.03 4.43 7.75
C TYR A 18 11.49 4.34 7.73
N HIS A 19 10.79 5.38 8.20
CA HIS A 19 9.34 5.46 8.19
C HIS A 19 8.71 5.37 6.79
N GLY A 20 9.27 6.04 5.78
CA GLY A 20 8.76 5.95 4.42
C GLY A 20 9.04 4.57 3.80
N ALA A 21 10.20 3.96 4.04
CA ALA A 21 10.52 2.64 3.52
C ALA A 21 9.60 1.57 4.12
N VAL A 22 9.30 1.71 5.42
CA VAL A 22 8.32 0.88 6.13
C VAL A 22 6.91 1.13 5.61
N SER A 23 6.52 2.37 5.33
CA SER A 23 5.20 2.70 4.76
C SER A 23 5.02 2.11 3.36
N ASP A 24 6.03 2.21 2.49
CA ASP A 24 6.05 1.60 1.16
C ASP A 24 5.95 0.07 1.24
N PHE A 25 6.72 -0.55 2.13
CA PHE A 25 6.65 -1.98 2.36
C PHE A 25 5.24 -2.41 2.81
N LYS A 26 4.67 -1.73 3.81
CA LYS A 26 3.31 -1.99 4.29
C LYS A 26 2.29 -1.84 3.16
N ARG A 27 2.42 -0.78 2.35
CA ARG A 27 1.54 -0.52 1.20
C ARG A 27 1.55 -1.69 0.22
N ARG A 28 2.74 -2.09 -0.24
CA ARG A 28 2.91 -3.21 -1.19
C ARG A 28 2.40 -4.54 -0.62
N LEU A 29 2.64 -4.81 0.66
CA LEU A 29 2.17 -6.02 1.33
C LEU A 29 0.63 -6.08 1.39
N ILE A 30 -0.01 -4.96 1.72
CA ILE A 30 -1.47 -4.86 1.75
C ILE A 30 -2.05 -5.01 0.35
N GLU A 31 -1.46 -4.36 -0.66
CA GLU A 31 -1.88 -4.47 -2.05
C GLU A 31 -1.81 -5.91 -2.55
N ALA A 32 -0.67 -6.58 -2.38
CA ALA A 32 -0.50 -7.98 -2.76
C ALA A 32 -1.54 -8.87 -2.06
N THR A 33 -1.76 -8.67 -0.77
CA THR A 33 -2.71 -9.50 -0.01
C THR A 33 -4.16 -9.25 -0.42
N LEU A 34 -4.52 -8.01 -0.76
CA LEU A 34 -5.83 -7.67 -1.30
C LEU A 34 -6.06 -8.28 -2.68
N HIS A 35 -5.03 -8.30 -3.53
CA HIS A 35 -5.06 -8.99 -4.82
C HIS A 35 -5.28 -10.50 -4.65
N GLN A 36 -4.51 -11.15 -3.77
CA GLN A 36 -4.67 -12.58 -3.46
C GLN A 36 -6.05 -12.90 -2.87
N ALA A 37 -6.59 -12.00 -2.04
CA ALA A 37 -7.93 -12.12 -1.48
C ALA A 37 -9.06 -11.72 -2.44
N ARG A 38 -8.75 -11.41 -3.72
CA ARG A 38 -9.71 -10.94 -4.74
C ARG A 38 -10.59 -9.78 -4.25
N GLY A 39 -10.00 -8.82 -3.53
CA GLY A 39 -10.71 -7.67 -2.97
C GLY A 39 -11.54 -7.96 -1.70
N ASN A 40 -11.55 -9.20 -1.19
CA ASN A 40 -12.21 -9.53 0.07
C ASN A 40 -11.38 -9.03 1.26
N ARG A 41 -11.67 -7.82 1.72
CA ARG A 41 -10.97 -7.16 2.83
C ARG A 41 -11.00 -7.94 4.14
N THR A 42 -12.07 -8.69 4.41
CA THR A 42 -12.16 -9.51 5.62
C THR A 42 -11.18 -10.68 5.53
N HIS A 43 -11.06 -11.30 4.35
CA HIS A 43 -10.11 -12.36 4.12
C HIS A 43 -8.66 -11.84 4.13
N ALA A 44 -8.41 -10.69 3.48
CA ALA A 44 -7.09 -10.04 3.52
C ALA A 44 -6.64 -9.68 4.93
N ALA A 45 -7.55 -9.14 5.77
CA ALA A 45 -7.24 -8.84 7.17
C ALA A 45 -6.87 -10.10 7.96
N ARG A 46 -7.63 -11.20 7.78
CA ARG A 46 -7.33 -12.49 8.40
C ARG A 46 -5.99 -13.06 7.94
N ALA A 47 -5.69 -12.99 6.64
CA ALA A 47 -4.41 -13.44 6.08
C ALA A 47 -3.21 -12.66 6.63
N LEU A 48 -3.39 -11.36 6.92
CA LEU A 48 -2.38 -10.53 7.57
C LEU A 48 -2.34 -10.68 9.10
N GLY A 49 -3.26 -11.44 9.71
CA GLY A 49 -3.39 -11.52 11.17
C GLY A 49 -3.86 -10.19 11.81
N LEU A 50 -4.45 -9.29 11.03
CA LEU A 50 -4.88 -7.97 11.48
C LEU A 50 -6.39 -7.93 11.71
N GLN A 51 -6.81 -7.08 12.65
CA GLN A 51 -8.22 -6.73 12.76
C GLN A 51 -8.66 -5.98 11.49
N ARG A 52 -9.84 -6.33 10.95
CA ARG A 52 -10.42 -5.68 9.76
C ARG A 52 -10.46 -4.16 9.86
N THR A 53 -10.84 -3.63 11.02
CA THR A 53 -10.91 -2.17 11.26
C THR A 53 -9.53 -1.52 11.17
N TYR A 54 -8.50 -2.20 11.69
CA TYR A 54 -7.12 -1.72 11.60
C TYR A 54 -6.62 -1.74 10.16
N LEU A 55 -6.90 -2.79 9.39
CA LEU A 55 -6.57 -2.84 7.96
C LEU A 55 -7.21 -1.67 7.19
N LEU A 56 -8.48 -1.37 7.45
CA LEU A 56 -9.16 -0.24 6.81
C LEU A 56 -8.52 1.11 7.18
N ARG A 57 -8.07 1.26 8.43
CA ARG A 57 -7.32 2.44 8.87
C ARG A 57 -5.99 2.53 8.12
N LEU A 58 -5.26 1.42 8.03
CA LEU A 58 -3.97 1.34 7.34
C LEU A 58 -4.08 1.67 5.85
N ILE A 59 -5.14 1.21 5.17
CA ILE A 59 -5.39 1.53 3.75
C ILE A 59 -5.59 3.04 3.54
N ARG A 60 -6.32 3.70 4.45
CA ARG A 60 -6.57 5.15 4.40
C ARG A 60 -5.31 5.95 4.72
N ASP A 61 -4.56 5.52 5.73
CA ASP A 61 -3.36 6.19 6.23
C ASP A 61 -2.19 6.09 5.25
N LEU A 62 -2.03 4.92 4.61
CA LEU A 62 -0.95 4.66 3.64
C LEU A 62 -1.32 4.98 2.19
N GLY A 63 -2.54 5.45 1.91
CA GLY A 63 -2.99 5.73 0.53
C GLY A 63 -2.92 4.50 -0.39
N VAL A 64 -3.16 3.31 0.15
CA VAL A 64 -3.13 2.07 -0.62
C VAL A 64 -4.24 2.10 -1.67
N ALA A 65 -3.90 1.84 -2.94
CA ALA A 65 -4.87 1.73 -4.02
C ALA A 65 -5.62 0.39 -3.92
N ALA A 66 -6.38 0.22 -2.84
CA ALA A 66 -7.21 -0.96 -2.66
C ALA A 66 -8.33 -0.92 -3.71
N PRO A 67 -8.51 -1.98 -4.53
CA PRO A 67 -9.62 -2.02 -5.47
C PRO A 67 -10.94 -1.77 -4.73
N PRO A 68 -11.87 -0.99 -5.32
CA PRO A 68 -13.10 -0.58 -4.65
C PRO A 68 -13.85 -1.82 -4.14
N PRO A 69 -14.53 -1.72 -2.97
CA PRO A 69 -15.31 -2.84 -2.46
C PRO A 69 -16.26 -3.35 -3.53
N PRO A 70 -16.43 -4.68 -3.69
CA PRO A 70 -17.60 -5.16 -4.42
C PRO A 70 -18.83 -4.56 -3.74
N PRO A 71 -19.80 -4.03 -4.53
CA PRO A 71 -20.97 -3.38 -3.97
C PRO A 71 -21.66 -4.35 -3.02
N ARG A 72 -21.82 -3.95 -1.75
CA ARG A 72 -22.58 -4.75 -0.79
C ARG A 72 -23.99 -4.83 -1.35
N ARG A 73 -24.39 -5.99 -1.88
CA ARG A 73 -25.80 -6.31 -2.13
C ARG A 73 -26.52 -6.05 -0.80
N ARG A 74 -27.19 -4.90 -0.71
CA ARG A 74 -28.09 -4.60 0.40
C ARG A 74 -29.11 -5.73 0.37
N ARG A 75 -29.10 -6.59 1.39
CA ARG A 75 -30.19 -7.55 1.57
C ARG A 75 -31.47 -6.72 1.70
N PRO A 76 -32.50 -6.95 0.87
CA PRO A 76 -33.79 -6.33 1.10
C PRO A 76 -34.26 -6.75 2.49
N ALA A 77 -34.72 -5.78 3.28
CA ALA A 77 -35.48 -6.09 4.48
C ALA A 77 -36.79 -6.77 4.02
N ALA A 78 -37.06 -7.95 4.57
CA ALA A 78 -38.33 -8.64 4.47
C ALA A 78 -39.16 -8.30 5.71
#